data_AF-A0A2V8Q2Z7-F1
#
_entry.id   AF-A0A2V8Q2Z7-F1
#
_cell.length_a   1.000
_cell.length_b   1.000
_cell.length_c   1.000
_cell.angle_alpha   90.00
_cell.angle_beta   90.00
_cell.angle_gamma   90.00
#
_symmetry.space_group_name_H-M   'P 1'
#
loop_
_entity.id
_entity.type
_entity.pdbx_description
1 polymer ?
#
loop_
_entity_poly.entity_id
_entity_poly.type
_entity_poly.pdbx_seq_one_letter_code
_entity_poly.pdbx_strand_id
1 'polypeptide(L)'
;MRTLSRREMFSGIAGTLGAAYLLQGNVASAEEGEYMLAPGMIYLNTGSLGPTPRSILDAVLKAWNDLELNPVIKAYGGTTNALADKTRHLVGGLIGCSADEVLLTRSTTNAMNIAGLGVDLCRGDRVLTTDV
;
A
#
# COMPACT_ATOMS: atom_id res chain seq x y z
N MET A 1 -22.42 45.90 37.88
CA MET A 1 -22.27 44.42 37.79
C MET A 1 -23.26 43.95 36.73
N ARG A 2 -22.79 43.61 35.51
CA ARG A 2 -23.67 43.28 34.37
C ARG A 2 -24.20 41.85 34.56
N THR A 3 -25.51 41.68 34.65
CA THR A 3 -26.18 40.37 34.73
C THR A 3 -26.18 39.73 33.35
N LEU A 4 -25.47 38.61 33.20
CA LEU A 4 -25.44 37.82 31.97
C LEU A 4 -26.82 37.21 31.70
N SER A 5 -27.26 37.30 30.45
CA SER A 5 -28.54 36.76 30.00
C SER A 5 -28.48 35.23 29.92
N ARG A 6 -29.60 34.54 30.24
CA ARG A 6 -29.74 33.08 30.09
C ARG A 6 -29.32 32.59 28.69
N ARG A 7 -29.52 33.40 27.64
CA ARG A 7 -29.10 33.07 26.26
C ARG A 7 -27.58 33.03 26.10
N GLU A 8 -26.85 33.92 26.75
CA GLU A 8 -25.38 33.98 26.71
C GLU A 8 -24.77 32.80 27.49
N MET A 9 -25.44 32.38 28.56
CA MET A 9 -25.06 31.19 29.34
C MET A 9 -25.23 29.88 28.55
N PHE A 10 -26.32 29.75 27.77
CA PHE A 10 -26.54 28.57 26.91
C PHE A 10 -25.58 28.50 25.73
N SER A 11 -25.23 29.64 25.11
CA SER A 11 -24.22 29.66 24.03
C SER A 11 -22.82 29.29 24.53
N GLY A 12 -22.46 29.70 25.76
CA GLY A 12 -21.17 29.38 26.37
C GLY A 12 -21.04 27.89 26.68
N ILE A 13 -22.06 27.29 27.29
CA ILE A 13 -22.06 25.88 27.73
C ILE A 13 -22.15 24.92 26.54
N ALA A 14 -22.98 25.20 25.52
CA ALA A 14 -23.09 24.36 24.33
C ALA A 14 -21.81 24.39 23.47
N GLY A 15 -21.16 25.56 23.36
CA GLY A 15 -19.91 25.71 22.62
C GLY A 15 -18.72 24.99 23.27
N THR A 16 -18.60 25.07 24.60
CA THR A 16 -17.51 24.40 25.33
C THR A 16 -17.69 22.89 25.41
N LEU A 17 -18.91 22.38 25.62
CA LEU A 17 -19.17 20.94 25.61
C LEU A 17 -19.01 20.33 24.20
N GLY A 18 -19.48 21.01 23.15
CA GLY A 18 -19.31 20.54 21.77
C GLY A 18 -17.84 20.51 21.32
N ALA A 19 -17.06 21.53 21.68
CA ALA A 19 -15.62 21.55 21.43
C ALA A 19 -14.88 20.46 22.23
N ALA A 20 -15.25 20.26 23.50
CA ALA A 20 -14.68 19.20 24.32
C ALA A 20 -15.01 17.80 23.78
N TYR A 21 -16.22 17.57 23.26
CA TYR A 21 -16.63 16.29 22.68
C TYR A 21 -15.91 16.00 21.35
N LEU A 22 -15.67 17.02 20.52
CA LEU A 22 -14.86 16.91 19.31
C LEU A 22 -13.38 16.65 19.62
N LEU A 23 -12.86 17.22 20.72
CA LEU A 23 -11.49 16.98 21.21
C LEU A 23 -11.36 15.64 21.98
N GLN A 24 -12.47 15.08 22.47
CA GLN A 24 -12.55 13.76 23.11
C GLN A 24 -12.83 12.62 22.14
N GLY A 25 -12.86 12.90 20.83
CA GLY A 25 -12.76 11.84 19.83
C GLY A 25 -11.54 11.00 20.17
N ASN A 26 -11.78 9.79 20.68
CA ASN A 26 -10.72 8.88 21.07
C ASN A 26 -9.97 8.52 19.80
N VAL A 27 -8.91 9.27 19.52
CA VAL A 27 -7.96 8.96 18.47
C VAL A 27 -7.29 7.69 18.98
N ALA A 28 -7.84 6.53 18.61
CA ALA A 28 -7.15 5.27 18.78
C ALA A 28 -5.73 5.50 18.28
N SER A 29 -4.75 5.30 19.17
CA SER A 29 -3.35 5.45 18.81
C SER A 29 -3.12 4.63 17.54
N ALA A 30 -2.44 5.21 16.55
CA ALA A 30 -2.15 4.58 15.26
C ALA A 30 -1.27 3.31 15.38
N GLU A 31 -1.07 2.79 16.59
CA GLU A 31 -0.15 1.71 16.91
C GLU A 31 -0.80 0.32 16.92
N GLU A 32 -2.11 0.18 17.06
CA GLU A 32 -2.76 -1.14 17.22
C GLU A 32 -3.31 -1.75 15.90
N GLY A 33 -3.35 -0.98 14.81
CA GLY A 33 -3.90 -1.44 13.53
C GLY A 33 -2.90 -2.19 12.64
N GLU A 34 -3.40 -3.17 11.87
CA GLU A 34 -2.63 -3.88 10.83
C GLU A 34 -2.08 -2.93 9.76
N TYR A 35 -2.73 -1.78 9.52
CA TYR A 35 -2.34 -0.80 8.52
C TYR A 35 -1.99 0.55 9.13
N MET A 36 -1.09 1.29 8.47
CA MET A 36 -0.62 2.63 8.87
C MET A 36 -1.58 3.77 8.46
N LEU A 37 -2.90 3.52 8.49
CA LEU A 37 -3.87 4.54 8.09
C LEU A 37 -3.93 5.67 9.12
N ALA A 38 -4.19 6.89 8.65
CA ALA A 38 -4.39 8.03 9.54
C ALA A 38 -5.60 7.76 10.47
N PRO A 39 -5.53 8.14 11.77
CA PRO A 39 -6.65 7.92 12.67
C PRO A 39 -7.96 8.52 12.14
N GLY A 40 -9.04 7.74 12.22
CA GLY A 40 -10.36 8.12 11.70
C GLY A 40 -10.54 8.00 10.18
N MET A 41 -9.52 7.56 9.42
CA MET A 41 -9.65 7.33 7.99
C MET A 41 -10.47 6.07 7.69
N ILE A 42 -11.51 6.23 6.87
CA ILE A 42 -12.26 5.12 6.27
C ILE A 42 -11.70 4.91 4.85
N TYR A 43 -10.92 3.85 4.65
CA TYR A 43 -10.25 3.58 3.37
C TYR A 43 -11.03 2.55 2.54
N LEU A 44 -11.63 3.00 1.43
CA LEU A 44 -12.41 2.15 0.51
C LEU A 44 -11.80 2.05 -0.90
N ASN A 45 -10.59 2.59 -1.12
CA ASN A 45 -9.95 2.63 -2.45
C ASN A 45 -8.86 1.54 -2.63
N THR A 46 -9.13 0.31 -2.19
CA THR A 46 -8.17 -0.80 -2.32
C THR A 46 -7.95 -1.24 -3.76
N GLY A 47 -8.86 -0.90 -4.68
CA GLY A 47 -8.73 -1.20 -6.11
C GLY A 47 -7.65 -0.39 -6.83
N SER A 48 -7.38 0.84 -6.37
CA SER A 48 -6.29 1.65 -6.95
C SER A 48 -4.95 1.38 -6.27
N LEU A 49 -4.94 1.38 -4.93
CA LEU A 49 -3.73 1.15 -4.14
C LEU A 49 -4.09 0.43 -2.84
N GLY A 50 -3.64 -0.80 -2.66
CA GLY A 50 -3.83 -1.49 -1.37
C GLY A 50 -2.96 -0.85 -0.28
N PRO A 51 -3.47 -0.61 0.94
CA PRO A 51 -2.62 -0.26 2.06
C PRO A 51 -1.71 -1.46 2.39
N THR A 52 -0.43 -1.20 2.63
CA THR A 52 0.53 -2.25 3.00
C THR A 52 0.33 -2.65 4.46
N PRO A 53 0.12 -3.94 4.78
CA PRO A 53 0.12 -4.42 6.15
C PRO A 53 1.45 -4.11 6.84
N ARG A 54 1.43 -3.81 8.13
CA ARG A 54 2.60 -3.43 8.93
C ARG A 54 3.69 -4.49 8.90
N SER A 55 3.31 -5.76 8.99
CA SER A 55 4.24 -6.90 8.89
C SER A 55 5.00 -6.94 7.56
N ILE A 56 4.36 -6.52 6.46
CA ILE A 56 4.99 -6.42 5.14
C ILE A 56 5.88 -5.18 5.06
N LEU A 57 5.42 -4.04 5.57
CA LEU A 57 6.23 -2.82 5.64
C LEU A 57 7.53 -3.05 6.43
N ASP A 58 7.44 -3.71 7.59
CA ASP A 58 8.58 -4.05 8.44
C ASP A 58 9.57 -4.96 7.71
N ALA A 59 9.08 -5.96 6.97
CA ALA A 59 9.91 -6.85 6.17
C ALA A 59 10.64 -6.10 5.05
N VAL A 60 9.98 -5.15 4.38
CA VAL A 60 10.58 -4.32 3.34
C VAL A 60 11.65 -3.41 3.93
N LEU A 61 11.36 -2.71 5.04
CA LEU A 61 12.34 -1.85 5.72
C LEU A 61 13.55 -2.65 6.20
N LYS A 62 13.33 -3.85 6.73
CA LYS A 62 14.42 -4.77 7.11
C LYS A 62 15.28 -5.16 5.90
N ALA A 63 14.66 -5.47 4.76
CA ALA A 63 15.41 -5.81 3.54
C ALA A 63 16.26 -4.64 3.04
N TRP A 64 15.72 -3.42 3.09
CA TRP A 64 16.48 -2.20 2.76
C TRP A 64 17.66 -1.99 3.72
N ASN A 65 17.42 -2.08 5.02
CA ASN A 65 18.49 -1.96 6.01
C ASN A 65 19.58 -3.01 5.81
N ASP A 66 19.22 -4.27 5.51
CA ASP A 66 20.19 -5.34 5.25
C ASP A 66 21.01 -5.09 3.98
N LEU A 67 20.39 -4.56 2.91
CA LEU A 67 21.07 -4.16 1.69
C LEU A 67 22.16 -3.11 1.97
N GLU A 68 21.84 -2.09 2.76
CA GLU A 68 22.74 -0.98 3.07
C GLU A 68 23.95 -1.37 3.94
N LEU A 69 23.90 -2.51 4.63
CA LEU A 69 25.06 -3.00 5.40
C LEU A 69 26.26 -3.32 4.50
N ASN A 70 26.02 -3.79 3.27
CA ASN A 70 27.06 -4.03 2.26
C ASN A 70 26.43 -4.14 0.86
N PRO A 71 26.14 -3.02 0.19
CA PRO A 71 25.30 -3.00 -1.02
C PRO A 71 25.78 -3.90 -2.14
N VAL A 72 27.11 -3.96 -2.38
CA VAL A 72 27.66 -4.79 -3.46
C VAL A 72 27.44 -6.28 -3.18
N ILE A 73 27.83 -6.74 -1.99
CA ILE A 73 27.69 -8.15 -1.63
C ILE A 73 26.21 -8.54 -1.47
N LYS A 74 25.39 -7.66 -0.90
CA LYS A 74 23.98 -7.94 -0.64
C LYS A 74 23.13 -7.91 -1.91
N ALA A 75 23.40 -6.98 -2.83
CA ALA A 75 22.70 -6.93 -4.12
C ALA A 75 23.13 -8.07 -5.05
N TYR A 76 24.44 -8.30 -5.18
CA TYR A 76 25.00 -9.17 -6.22
C TYR A 76 25.52 -10.53 -5.72
N GLY A 77 25.55 -10.77 -4.42
CA GLY A 77 26.02 -12.04 -3.81
C GLY A 77 24.99 -13.19 -3.85
N GLY A 78 24.01 -13.13 -4.75
CA GLY A 78 23.04 -14.21 -5.01
C GLY A 78 21.86 -14.31 -4.04
N THR A 79 21.89 -13.65 -2.89
CA THR A 79 20.77 -13.67 -1.92
C THR A 79 19.48 -13.13 -2.55
N THR A 80 19.58 -12.01 -3.27
CA THR A 80 18.45 -11.41 -4.00
C THR A 80 17.84 -12.36 -5.03
N ASN A 81 18.69 -13.08 -5.78
CA ASN A 81 18.23 -14.03 -6.79
C ASN A 81 17.52 -15.22 -6.16
N ALA A 82 18.08 -15.79 -5.07
CA ALA A 82 17.42 -16.88 -4.34
C ALA A 82 16.05 -16.48 -3.76
N LEU A 83 15.93 -15.24 -3.27
CA LEU A 83 14.64 -14.70 -2.82
C LEU A 83 13.66 -14.49 -3.98
N ALA A 84 14.15 -14.02 -5.13
CA ALA A 84 13.33 -13.87 -6.34
C ALA A 84 12.80 -15.23 -6.82
N ASP A 85 13.64 -16.27 -6.87
CA ASP A 85 13.24 -17.62 -7.27
C ASP A 85 12.19 -18.21 -6.31
N LYS A 86 12.42 -18.07 -5.00
CA LYS A 86 11.42 -18.46 -3.99
C LYS A 86 10.09 -17.73 -4.21
N THR A 87 10.15 -16.43 -4.51
CA THR A 87 8.95 -15.62 -4.75
C THR A 87 8.21 -16.09 -5.99
N ARG A 88 8.92 -16.41 -7.09
CA ARG A 88 8.33 -16.98 -8.30
C ARG A 88 7.61 -18.29 -8.03
N HIS A 89 8.18 -19.18 -7.22
CA HIS A 89 7.50 -20.42 -6.80
C HIS A 89 6.21 -20.17 -6.02
N LEU A 90 6.23 -19.25 -5.06
CA LEU A 90 5.04 -18.92 -4.26
C LEU A 90 3.94 -18.31 -5.13
N VAL A 91 4.29 -17.37 -6.01
CA VAL A 91 3.34 -16.74 -6.94
C VAL A 91 2.79 -17.76 -7.93
N GLY A 92 3.65 -18.60 -8.51
CA GLY A 92 3.24 -19.67 -9.42
C GLY A 92 2.24 -20.62 -8.77
N GLY A 93 2.50 -21.04 -7.52
CA GLY A 93 1.56 -21.85 -6.74
C GLY A 93 0.21 -21.16 -6.48
N LEU A 94 0.19 -19.84 -6.32
CA LEU A 94 -1.04 -19.06 -6.13
C LEU A 94 -1.90 -18.98 -7.40
N ILE A 95 -1.27 -18.81 -8.56
CA ILE A 95 -1.97 -18.61 -9.84
C ILE A 95 -2.04 -19.88 -10.72
N GLY A 96 -1.47 -20.99 -10.26
CA GLY A 96 -1.54 -22.29 -10.93
C GLY A 96 -0.55 -22.50 -12.07
N CYS A 97 0.64 -21.89 -12.02
CA CYS A 97 1.70 -22.08 -13.01
C CYS A 97 3.06 -22.41 -12.37
N SER A 98 4.03 -22.80 -13.20
CA SER A 98 5.40 -23.06 -12.76
C SER A 98 6.15 -21.75 -12.47
N ALA A 99 7.21 -21.82 -11.65
CA ALA A 99 8.06 -20.65 -11.40
C ALA A 99 8.69 -20.10 -12.69
N ASP A 100 8.96 -20.95 -13.69
CA ASP A 100 9.56 -20.56 -14.97
C ASP A 100 8.63 -19.67 -15.82
N GLU A 101 7.32 -19.75 -15.58
CA GLU A 101 6.28 -18.95 -16.24
C GLU A 101 6.01 -17.60 -15.53
N VAL A 102 6.69 -17.31 -14.42
CA VAL A 102 6.46 -16.08 -13.62
C VAL A 102 7.60 -15.08 -13.80
N LEU A 103 7.31 -13.89 -14.32
CA LEU A 103 8.25 -12.76 -14.32
C LEU A 103 7.89 -11.74 -13.23
N LEU A 104 8.82 -11.43 -12.34
CA LEU A 104 8.67 -10.35 -11.36
C LEU A 104 8.99 -9.00 -12.02
N THR A 105 8.02 -8.09 -12.03
CA THR A 105 8.13 -6.76 -12.68
C THR A 105 7.87 -5.63 -11.68
N ARG A 106 8.04 -4.37 -12.10
CA ARG A 106 7.89 -3.20 -11.22
C ARG A 106 6.44 -2.77 -11.00
N SER A 107 5.55 -3.08 -11.94
CA SER A 107 4.13 -2.71 -11.92
C SER A 107 3.36 -3.41 -13.04
N THR A 108 2.02 -3.38 -12.99
CA THR A 108 1.16 -3.86 -14.07
C THR A 108 1.44 -3.14 -15.39
N THR A 109 1.62 -1.81 -15.37
CA THR A 109 1.98 -1.04 -16.57
C THR A 109 3.31 -1.50 -17.17
N ASN A 110 4.32 -1.77 -16.33
CA ASN A 110 5.61 -2.28 -16.80
C ASN A 110 5.46 -3.69 -17.40
N ALA A 111 4.71 -4.59 -16.75
CA ALA A 111 4.43 -5.93 -17.25
C ALA A 111 3.70 -5.92 -18.61
N MET A 112 2.66 -5.10 -18.75
CA MET A 112 1.89 -4.99 -20.01
C MET A 112 2.74 -4.48 -21.17
N ASN A 113 3.66 -3.54 -20.91
CA ASN A 113 4.59 -3.07 -21.93
C ASN A 113 5.61 -4.16 -22.32
N ILE A 114 6.14 -4.92 -21.35
CA ILE A 114 7.03 -6.06 -21.63
C ILE A 114 6.30 -7.09 -22.50
N ALA A 115 5.06 -7.44 -22.15
CA ALA A 115 4.25 -8.37 -22.93
C ALA A 115 4.03 -7.85 -24.36
N GLY A 116 3.61 -6.59 -24.52
CA GLY A 116 3.39 -5.99 -25.83
C GLY A 116 4.64 -5.92 -26.71
N LEU A 117 5.80 -5.59 -26.13
CA LEU A 117 7.08 -5.57 -26.84
C LEU A 117 7.63 -6.97 -27.15
N GLY A 118 7.16 -7.99 -26.44
CA GLY A 118 7.56 -9.39 -26.64
C GLY A 118 6.76 -10.14 -27.71
N VAL A 119 5.65 -9.57 -28.21
CA VAL A 119 4.88 -10.19 -29.29
C VAL A 119 5.48 -9.84 -30.65
N ASP A 120 5.85 -10.85 -31.41
CA ASP A 120 6.38 -10.70 -32.78
C ASP A 120 5.23 -10.50 -33.78
N LEU A 121 4.79 -9.25 -33.93
CA LEU A 121 3.73 -8.88 -34.87
C LEU A 121 4.29 -8.68 -36.28
N CYS A 122 3.67 -9.34 -37.23
CA CYS A 122 3.97 -9.21 -38.65
C CYS A 122 3.04 -8.21 -39.34
N ARG A 123 3.46 -7.74 -40.52
CA ARG A 123 2.60 -6.91 -41.37
C ARG A 123 1.31 -7.68 -41.69
N GLY A 124 0.17 -7.10 -41.33
CA GLY A 124 -1.15 -7.69 -41.55
C GLY A 124 -1.81 -8.19 -40.27
N ASP A 125 -1.05 -8.38 -39.19
CA ASP A 125 -1.58 -8.75 -37.88
C ASP A 125 -2.38 -7.61 -37.27
N ARG A 126 -3.32 -7.97 -36.38
CA ARG A 126 -4.22 -7.02 -35.70
C ARG A 126 -4.28 -7.36 -34.22
N VAL A 127 -4.20 -6.32 -33.39
CA VAL A 127 -4.42 -6.42 -31.95
C VAL A 127 -5.88 -6.10 -31.67
N LEU A 128 -6.55 -6.99 -30.94
CA LEU A 128 -7.92 -6.79 -30.45
C LEU A 128 -7.87 -6.64 -28.93
N THR A 129 -8.56 -5.63 -28.42
CA THR A 129 -8.71 -5.34 -26.99
C THR A 129 -10.15 -4.93 -26.72
N THR A 130 -10.59 -5.01 -25.46
CA THR A 130 -11.86 -4.41 -25.02
C THR A 130 -11.73 -2.88 -25.00
N ASP A 131 -12.87 -2.20 -24.86
CA ASP A 131 -12.90 -0.83 -24.39
C ASP A 131 -12.50 -0.76 -22.90
N VAL A 132 -12.16 0.46 -22.47
CA VAL A 132 -11.79 0.82 -21.10
C VAL A 132 -12.80 1.79 -20.51
#